data_AF-A0A8T6LZA0-F1
#
_entry.id   AF-A0A8T6LZA0-F1
#
_cell.length_a   1.000
_cell.length_b   1.000
_cell.length_c   1.000
_cell.angle_alpha   90.00
_cell.angle_beta   90.00
_cell.angle_gamma   90.00
#
_symmetry.space_group_name_H-M   'P 1'
#
loop_
_entity.id
_entity.type
_entity.pdbx_description
1 polymer ?
#
loop_
_entity_poly.entity_id
_entity_poly.type
_entity_poly.pdbx_seq_one_letter_code
_entity_poly.pdbx_strand_id
1 'polypeptide(L)'
;LDPDRPQAYEPSKEAILNADMVILGPGSLYTSTLPSVLIPDVGCVLARTGGKKVYVCNVLTEPGSTHRYPVSEHIRALQRHGVTIDTVLVHTGGLTEDVVRKYESEGKYPVDYDRDVVLDLGLSVIEGDFAVQGMIPVRHSEATGKTLWGLLNK
;
A
#
# COMPACT_ATOMS: atom_id res chain seq x y z
N LEU A 1 -1.79 -19.60 -0.77
CA LEU A 1 -2.73 -19.70 0.38
C LEU A 1 -3.02 -21.18 0.55
N ASP A 2 -3.17 -21.69 1.76
CA ASP A 2 -3.55 -23.08 2.02
C ASP A 2 -4.81 -23.07 2.90
N PRO A 3 -5.95 -23.66 2.47
CA PRO A 3 -6.16 -24.34 1.18
C PRO A 3 -6.02 -23.39 -0.02
N ASP A 4 -5.74 -23.95 -1.21
CA ASP A 4 -5.45 -23.18 -2.45
C ASP A 4 -6.61 -22.29 -2.92
N ARG A 5 -7.84 -22.56 -2.49
CA ARG A 5 -9.06 -21.83 -2.87
C ARG A 5 -9.91 -21.49 -1.65
N PRO A 6 -9.44 -20.61 -0.77
CA PRO A 6 -10.27 -20.13 0.33
C PRO A 6 -11.42 -19.31 -0.23
N GLN A 7 -12.61 -19.43 0.37
CA GLN A 7 -13.77 -18.63 0.00
C GLN A 7 -13.78 -17.31 0.77
N ALA A 8 -14.13 -16.23 0.09
CA ALA A 8 -14.32 -14.94 0.74
C ALA A 8 -15.72 -14.83 1.36
N TYR A 9 -15.83 -14.07 2.44
CA TYR A 9 -17.11 -13.75 3.06
C TYR A 9 -17.98 -12.90 2.11
N GLU A 10 -19.24 -13.30 1.88
CA GLU A 10 -20.11 -12.68 0.86
C GLU A 10 -20.26 -11.17 1.02
N PRO A 11 -20.54 -10.62 2.22
CA PRO A 11 -20.62 -9.17 2.41
C PRO A 11 -19.33 -8.42 2.07
N SER A 12 -18.15 -9.04 2.21
CA SER A 12 -16.90 -8.42 1.80
C SER A 12 -16.81 -8.28 0.28
N LYS A 13 -17.31 -9.27 -0.46
CA LYS A 13 -17.35 -9.22 -1.93
C LYS A 13 -18.30 -8.14 -2.43
N GLU A 14 -19.49 -8.06 -1.85
CA GLU A 14 -20.48 -7.03 -2.16
C GLU A 14 -19.95 -5.63 -1.84
N ALA A 15 -19.29 -5.46 -0.69
CA ALA A 15 -18.67 -4.19 -0.32
C ALA A 15 -17.61 -3.76 -1.33
N ILE A 16 -16.76 -4.67 -1.80
CA ILE A 16 -15.73 -4.35 -2.81
C ILE A 16 -16.36 -3.97 -4.16
N LEU A 17 -17.38 -4.72 -4.62
CA LEU A 17 -18.04 -4.45 -5.90
C LEU A 17 -18.74 -3.08 -5.94
N ASN A 18 -19.30 -2.65 -4.80
CA ASN A 18 -20.07 -1.42 -4.69
C ASN A 18 -19.25 -0.23 -4.15
N ALA A 19 -17.97 -0.42 -3.81
CA ALA A 19 -17.14 0.64 -3.29
C ALA A 19 -16.79 1.66 -4.39
N ASP A 20 -16.90 2.96 -4.06
CA ASP A 20 -16.36 4.03 -4.91
C ASP A 20 -14.83 4.04 -4.91
N MET A 21 -14.21 3.53 -3.84
CA MET A 21 -12.76 3.43 -3.68
C MET A 21 -12.40 2.22 -2.81
N VAL A 22 -11.41 1.45 -3.24
CA VAL A 22 -10.81 0.35 -2.47
C VAL A 22 -9.39 0.74 -2.09
N ILE A 23 -9.11 0.75 -0.79
CA ILE A 23 -7.79 1.11 -0.25
C ILE A 23 -7.03 -0.19 0.06
N LEU A 24 -5.86 -0.33 -0.54
CA LEU A 24 -4.91 -1.40 -0.28
C LEU A 24 -3.83 -0.90 0.67
N GLY A 25 -3.73 -1.52 1.84
CA GLY A 25 -2.80 -1.08 2.88
C GLY A 25 -3.26 0.17 3.64
N PRO A 26 -2.38 0.81 4.42
CA PRO A 26 -1.00 0.37 4.67
C PRO A 26 -0.96 -0.95 5.45
N GLY A 27 0.18 -1.64 5.38
CA GLY A 27 0.36 -2.93 6.05
C GLY A 27 1.45 -3.77 5.39
N SER A 28 1.86 -4.85 6.06
CA SER A 28 2.89 -5.75 5.55
C SER A 28 2.51 -6.31 4.18
N LEU A 29 3.36 -6.09 3.18
CA LEU A 29 2.97 -6.33 1.78
C LEU A 29 2.62 -7.80 1.54
N TYR A 30 3.50 -8.72 1.95
CA TYR A 30 3.36 -10.16 1.71
C TYR A 30 2.56 -10.92 2.77
N THR A 31 2.35 -10.33 3.96
CA THR A 31 1.67 -11.00 5.08
C THR A 31 0.35 -10.35 5.48
N SER A 32 -0.01 -9.19 4.92
CA SER A 32 -1.30 -8.52 5.16
C SER A 32 -2.00 -8.09 3.87
N THR A 33 -1.35 -7.26 3.05
CA THR A 33 -1.98 -6.71 1.83
C THR A 33 -2.23 -7.78 0.78
N LEU A 34 -1.17 -8.44 0.29
CA LEU A 34 -1.28 -9.46 -0.75
C LEU A 34 -2.16 -10.65 -0.32
N PRO A 35 -2.01 -11.26 0.88
CA PRO A 35 -2.86 -12.36 1.29
C PRO A 35 -4.36 -12.02 1.26
N SER A 36 -4.74 -10.79 1.59
CA SER A 36 -6.13 -10.37 1.62
C SER A 36 -6.76 -10.28 0.22
N VAL A 37 -5.97 -9.90 -0.79
CA VAL A 37 -6.45 -9.72 -2.18
C VAL A 37 -6.20 -10.92 -3.08
N LEU A 38 -5.33 -11.85 -2.67
CA LEU A 38 -5.03 -13.10 -3.38
C LEU A 38 -6.07 -14.20 -3.14
N ILE A 39 -7.05 -13.99 -2.27
CA ILE A 39 -8.22 -14.86 -2.18
C ILE A 39 -8.94 -14.78 -3.54
N PRO A 40 -9.18 -15.90 -4.25
CA PRO A 40 -9.66 -15.88 -5.64
C PRO A 40 -10.92 -15.03 -5.84
N ASP A 41 -11.88 -15.15 -4.92
CA ASP A 41 -13.12 -14.38 -5.01
C ASP A 41 -12.88 -12.88 -4.78
N VAL A 42 -11.98 -12.51 -3.86
CA VAL A 42 -11.60 -11.11 -3.60
C VAL A 42 -10.90 -10.52 -4.83
N GLY A 43 -9.92 -11.21 -5.39
CA GLY A 43 -9.23 -10.78 -6.61
C GLY A 43 -10.20 -10.59 -7.78
N CYS A 44 -11.18 -11.50 -7.93
CA CYS A 44 -12.21 -11.41 -8.95
C CYS A 44 -13.08 -10.15 -8.80
N VAL A 45 -13.57 -9.86 -7.59
CA VAL A 45 -14.39 -8.65 -7.37
C VAL A 45 -13.56 -7.38 -7.43
N LEU A 46 -12.31 -7.40 -6.98
CA LEU A 46 -11.39 -6.26 -7.07
C LEU A 46 -11.03 -5.92 -8.53
N ALA A 47 -10.98 -6.91 -9.42
CA ALA A 47 -10.79 -6.69 -10.84
C ALA A 47 -12.06 -6.12 -11.53
N ARG A 48 -13.25 -6.41 -10.98
CA ARG A 48 -14.55 -6.05 -11.57
C ARG A 48 -15.17 -4.78 -10.99
N THR A 49 -14.76 -4.36 -9.81
CA THR A 49 -15.26 -3.13 -9.18
C THR A 49 -14.98 -1.92 -10.06
N GLY A 50 -15.95 -1.00 -10.11
CA GLY A 50 -15.77 0.31 -10.73
C GLY A 50 -15.03 1.31 -9.83
N GLY A 51 -14.83 0.95 -8.55
CA GLY A 51 -14.16 1.78 -7.58
C GLY A 51 -12.67 1.98 -7.85
N LYS A 52 -12.17 3.16 -7.48
CA LYS A 52 -10.75 3.50 -7.61
C LYS A 52 -9.90 2.65 -6.66
N LYS A 53 -8.87 1.99 -7.16
CA LYS A 53 -7.94 1.16 -6.38
C LYS A 53 -6.73 2.00 -5.97
N VAL A 54 -6.63 2.28 -4.67
CA VAL A 54 -5.58 3.14 -4.11
C VAL A 54 -4.67 2.33 -3.21
N TYR A 55 -3.37 2.29 -3.51
CA TYR A 55 -2.38 1.68 -2.63
C TYR A 55 -1.74 2.73 -1.73
N VAL A 56 -1.74 2.49 -0.41
CA VAL A 56 -0.99 3.30 0.54
C VAL A 56 0.35 2.61 0.79
N CYS A 57 1.42 3.16 0.24
CA CYS A 57 2.74 2.57 0.40
C CYS A 57 3.22 2.66 1.85
N ASN A 58 3.99 1.64 2.26
CA ASN A 58 4.61 1.64 3.57
C ASN A 58 5.69 2.73 3.64
N VAL A 59 5.88 3.30 4.83
CA VAL A 59 6.91 4.31 5.11
C VAL A 59 8.28 3.67 5.32
N LEU A 60 8.30 2.46 5.90
CA LEU A 60 9.51 1.68 6.17
C LEU A 60 9.41 0.31 5.49
N THR A 61 10.56 -0.22 5.06
CA THR A 61 10.71 -1.59 4.57
C THR A 61 10.62 -2.59 5.72
N GLU A 62 10.28 -3.84 5.41
CA GLU A 62 10.17 -4.93 6.38
C GLU A 62 11.27 -5.99 6.16
N PRO A 63 12.09 -6.30 7.19
CA PRO A 63 13.09 -7.36 7.13
C PRO A 63 12.48 -8.68 6.70
N GLY A 64 13.13 -9.38 5.76
CA GLY A 64 12.67 -10.68 5.25
C GLY A 64 11.47 -10.62 4.29
N SER A 65 10.87 -9.45 4.05
CA SER A 65 9.68 -9.28 3.21
C SER A 65 9.92 -8.27 2.09
N THR A 66 10.24 -7.01 2.44
CA THR A 66 10.43 -5.91 1.48
C THR A 66 11.78 -5.22 1.68
N HIS A 67 12.82 -5.97 2.06
CA HIS A 67 14.13 -5.43 2.39
C HIS A 67 14.67 -4.56 1.24
N ARG A 68 14.86 -3.25 1.52
CA ARG A 68 15.28 -2.22 0.56
C ARG A 68 14.44 -2.13 -0.71
N TYR A 69 13.17 -2.55 -0.66
CA TYR A 69 12.26 -2.31 -1.78
C TYR A 69 12.00 -0.81 -1.91
N PRO A 70 12.19 -0.22 -3.10
CA PRO A 70 11.63 1.08 -3.41
C PRO A 70 10.12 0.95 -3.69
N VAL A 71 9.44 2.09 -3.83
CA VAL A 71 7.99 2.16 -4.13
C VAL A 71 7.66 1.34 -5.38
N SER A 72 8.46 1.42 -6.45
CA SER A 72 8.17 0.66 -7.68
C SER A 72 8.15 -0.85 -7.47
N GLU A 73 8.98 -1.40 -6.57
CA GLU A 73 8.98 -2.84 -6.27
C GLU A 73 7.76 -3.27 -5.47
N HIS A 74 7.22 -2.41 -4.60
CA HIS A 74 5.92 -2.66 -3.97
C HIS A 74 4.81 -2.76 -5.02
N ILE A 75 4.79 -1.83 -5.98
CA ILE A 75 3.79 -1.81 -7.07
C ILE A 75 3.95 -3.03 -7.97
N ARG A 76 5.18 -3.35 -8.40
CA ARG A 76 5.47 -4.54 -9.20
C ARG A 76 5.12 -5.82 -8.47
N ALA A 77 5.30 -5.89 -7.16
CA ALA A 77 4.89 -7.05 -6.38
C ALA A 77 3.36 -7.23 -6.41
N LEU A 78 2.56 -6.16 -6.29
CA LEU A 78 1.11 -6.22 -6.48
C LEU A 78 0.75 -6.70 -7.90
N GLN A 79 1.37 -6.11 -8.92
CA GLN A 79 1.12 -6.45 -10.32
C GLN A 79 1.50 -7.90 -10.67
N ARG A 80 2.64 -8.40 -10.17
CA ARG A 80 3.07 -9.81 -10.33
C ARG A 80 2.04 -10.80 -9.76
N HIS A 81 1.27 -10.37 -8.78
CA HIS A 81 0.20 -11.14 -8.16
C HIS A 81 -1.19 -10.86 -8.77
N GLY A 82 -1.25 -10.19 -9.92
CA GLY A 82 -2.50 -9.90 -10.64
C GLY A 82 -3.31 -8.75 -10.04
N VAL A 83 -2.74 -7.97 -9.11
CA VAL A 83 -3.40 -6.85 -8.46
C VAL A 83 -3.04 -5.56 -9.18
N THR A 84 -4.03 -4.95 -9.84
CA THR A 84 -3.89 -3.64 -10.48
C THR A 84 -4.26 -2.53 -9.50
N ILE A 85 -3.59 -1.39 -9.58
CA ILE A 85 -3.90 -0.17 -8.82
C ILE A 85 -3.98 1.02 -9.75
N ASP A 86 -4.80 2.00 -9.40
CA ASP A 86 -4.98 3.23 -10.17
C ASP A 86 -4.17 4.40 -9.57
N THR A 87 -3.95 4.36 -8.26
CA THR A 87 -3.26 5.42 -7.52
C THR A 87 -2.36 4.85 -6.43
N VAL A 88 -1.19 5.47 -6.21
CA VAL A 88 -0.34 5.19 -5.05
C VAL A 88 -0.14 6.46 -4.21
N LEU A 89 -0.27 6.32 -2.89
CA LEU A 89 0.17 7.34 -1.93
C LEU A 89 1.59 7.00 -1.49
N VAL A 90 2.49 7.98 -1.64
CA VAL A 90 3.91 7.85 -1.33
C VAL A 90 4.29 8.86 -0.27
N HIS A 91 4.88 8.36 0.82
CA HIS A 91 5.47 9.23 1.83
C HIS A 91 6.76 9.85 1.30
N THR A 92 6.79 11.17 1.22
CA THR A 92 7.97 11.96 0.85
C THR A 92 8.41 12.90 1.96
N GLY A 93 7.71 12.89 3.10
CA GLY A 93 8.20 13.51 4.33
C GLY A 93 9.50 12.82 4.77
N GLY A 94 10.44 13.57 5.35
CA GLY A 94 11.58 12.95 5.99
C GLY A 94 11.17 12.23 7.27
N LEU A 95 12.00 11.29 7.73
CA LEU A 95 12.01 10.85 9.13
C LEU A 95 13.21 11.49 9.83
N THR A 96 13.09 11.76 11.14
CA THR A 96 14.22 12.29 11.92
C THR A 96 15.38 11.29 11.96
N GLU A 97 16.62 11.79 12.05
CA GLU A 97 17.81 10.93 12.06
C GLU A 97 17.76 9.86 13.17
N ASP A 98 17.30 10.21 14.36
CA ASP A 98 17.18 9.27 15.48
C ASP A 98 16.20 8.13 15.19
N VAL A 99 15.09 8.44 14.53
CA VAL A 99 14.10 7.44 14.10
C VAL A 99 14.72 6.53 13.03
N VAL A 100 15.39 7.10 12.03
CA VAL A 100 16.07 6.33 10.98
C VAL A 100 17.11 5.40 11.58
N ARG A 101 18.05 5.91 12.38
CA ARG A 101 19.11 5.11 13.01
C ARG A 101 18.56 3.96 13.84
N LYS A 102 17.48 4.19 14.60
CA LYS A 102 16.81 3.13 15.35
C LYS A 102 16.29 2.03 14.42
N TYR A 103 15.55 2.38 13.38
CA TYR A 103 14.95 1.40 12.48
C TYR A 103 15.99 0.66 11.63
N GLU A 104 17.06 1.34 11.20
CA GLU A 104 18.16 0.71 10.46
C GLU A 104 18.86 -0.35 11.31
N SER A 105 19.00 -0.13 12.63
CA SER A 105 19.53 -1.14 13.55
C SER A 105 18.66 -2.40 13.66
N GLU A 106 17.38 -2.30 13.29
CA GLU A 106 16.43 -3.42 13.17
C GLU A 106 16.34 -3.97 11.73
N GLY A 107 17.16 -3.48 10.79
CA GLY A 107 17.13 -3.86 9.37
C GLY A 107 15.94 -3.28 8.58
N LYS A 108 15.27 -2.24 9.10
CA LYS A 108 14.18 -1.50 8.47
C LYS A 108 14.71 -0.17 7.95
N TYR A 109 14.40 0.17 6.70
CA TYR A 109 14.86 1.39 6.04
C TYR A 109 13.66 2.22 5.59
N PRO A 110 13.75 3.55 5.52
CA PRO A 110 12.79 4.35 4.77
C PRO A 110 12.61 3.77 3.36
N VAL A 111 11.36 3.63 2.92
CA VAL A 111 11.07 3.19 1.55
C VAL A 111 11.53 4.26 0.59
N ASP A 112 12.41 3.89 -0.33
CA ASP A 112 12.91 4.80 -1.35
C ASP A 112 11.84 5.09 -2.40
N TYR A 113 11.68 6.36 -2.75
CA TYR A 113 10.77 6.78 -3.82
C TYR A 113 11.55 7.00 -5.10
N ASP A 114 11.68 5.92 -5.88
CA ASP A 114 12.30 5.89 -7.20
C ASP A 114 11.39 6.54 -8.26
N ARG A 115 11.21 7.86 -8.11
CA ARG A 115 10.19 8.68 -8.75
C ARG A 115 10.03 8.45 -10.25
N ASP A 116 11.12 8.54 -11.02
CA ASP A 116 11.05 8.40 -12.48
C ASP A 116 10.52 7.02 -12.88
N VAL A 117 10.96 5.97 -12.18
CA VAL A 117 10.49 4.60 -12.40
C VAL A 117 9.01 4.47 -12.07
N VAL A 118 8.54 5.06 -10.97
CA VAL A 118 7.12 4.99 -10.56
C VAL A 118 6.23 5.76 -11.53
N LEU A 119 6.65 6.93 -12.00
CA LEU A 119 5.90 7.72 -12.98
C LEU A 119 5.78 7.00 -14.33
N ASP A 120 6.83 6.30 -14.75
CA ASP A 120 6.82 5.49 -15.98
C ASP A 120 5.87 4.29 -15.91
N LEU A 121 5.39 3.89 -14.72
CA LEU A 121 4.36 2.85 -14.58
C LEU A 121 2.94 3.33 -14.98
N GLY A 122 2.75 4.63 -15.25
CA GLY A 122 1.50 5.17 -15.81
C GLY A 122 0.32 5.26 -14.84
N LEU A 123 0.57 5.19 -13.53
CA LEU A 123 -0.43 5.33 -12.47
C LEU A 123 -0.42 6.74 -11.85
N SER A 124 -1.51 7.11 -11.18
CA SER A 124 -1.58 8.39 -10.46
C SER A 124 -0.74 8.31 -9.18
N VAL A 125 0.17 9.27 -8.98
CA VAL A 125 1.01 9.33 -7.78
C VAL A 125 0.61 10.52 -6.93
N ILE A 126 0.44 10.27 -5.63
CA ILE A 126 0.16 11.31 -4.64
C ILE A 126 1.28 11.29 -3.61
N GLU A 127 2.10 12.32 -3.66
CA GLU A 127 3.21 12.54 -2.75
C GLU A 127 2.74 13.35 -1.54
N GLY A 128 3.23 13.03 -0.34
CA GLY A 128 2.90 13.81 0.85
C GLY A 128 3.60 13.36 2.12
N ASP A 129 3.49 14.18 3.17
CA ASP A 129 3.98 13.82 4.51
C ASP A 129 2.96 12.91 5.24
N PHE A 130 3.01 11.64 4.87
CA PHE A 130 2.13 10.61 5.42
C PHE A 130 2.65 9.92 6.68
N ALA A 131 3.65 10.44 7.41
CA ALA A 131 4.14 9.84 8.66
C ALA A 131 4.04 10.79 9.86
N VAL A 132 3.81 10.24 11.06
CA VAL A 132 3.87 11.03 12.30
C VAL A 132 5.33 11.29 12.66
N GLN A 133 5.72 12.56 12.64
CA GLN A 133 7.10 12.99 12.88
C GLN A 133 7.56 12.70 14.32
N GLY A 134 8.80 12.23 14.46
CA GLY A 134 9.45 11.98 15.76
C GLY A 134 8.83 10.86 16.61
N MET A 135 7.87 10.10 16.08
CA MET A 135 7.18 9.04 16.81
C MET A 135 7.82 7.67 16.56
N ILE A 136 7.95 6.89 17.64
CA ILE A 136 8.26 5.46 17.57
C ILE A 136 7.18 4.69 18.34
N PRO A 137 6.47 3.72 17.72
CA PRO A 137 6.69 3.26 16.36
C PRO A 137 6.22 4.28 15.30
N VAL A 138 6.86 4.28 14.12
CA VAL A 138 6.42 5.08 12.96
C VAL A 138 5.01 4.62 12.55
N ARG A 139 4.15 5.60 12.29
CA ARG A 139 2.74 5.43 11.93
C ARG A 139 2.38 6.41 10.83
N HIS A 140 1.40 6.03 10.01
CA HIS A 140 0.81 6.96 9.06
C HIS A 140 0.14 8.13 9.77
N SER A 141 0.31 9.33 9.23
CA SER A 141 -0.28 10.56 9.78
C SER A 141 -1.75 10.74 9.37
N GLU A 142 -2.44 11.65 10.04
CA GLU A 142 -3.81 12.08 9.69
C GLU A 142 -3.91 12.58 8.24
N ALA A 143 -2.81 13.10 7.67
CA ALA A 143 -2.76 13.57 6.29
C ALA A 143 -3.10 12.45 5.29
N THR A 144 -2.80 11.19 5.64
CA THR A 144 -3.16 10.02 4.83
C THR A 144 -4.67 9.92 4.67
N GLY A 145 -5.41 9.97 5.78
CA GLY A 145 -6.88 9.90 5.79
C GLY A 145 -7.52 11.10 5.09
N LYS A 146 -7.03 12.32 5.35
CA LYS A 146 -7.50 13.55 4.68
C LYS A 146 -7.32 13.48 3.16
N THR A 147 -6.21 12.92 2.70
CA THR A 147 -5.91 12.77 1.27
C THR A 147 -6.83 11.75 0.62
N LEU A 148 -7.02 10.59 1.26
CA LEU A 148 -7.95 9.56 0.78
C LEU A 148 -9.40 10.10 0.71
N TRP A 149 -9.84 10.82 1.75
CA TRP A 149 -11.16 11.48 1.75
C TRP A 149 -11.30 12.51 0.62
N GLY A 150 -10.25 13.27 0.34
CA GLY A 150 -10.22 14.23 -0.77
C GLY A 150 -10.25 13.57 -2.16
N LEU A 151 -9.82 12.31 -2.30
CA LEU A 151 -9.93 11.56 -3.57
C LEU A 151 -11.32 11.01 -3.83
N LEU A 152 -12.07 10.71 -2.77
CA LEU A 152 -13.43 10.19 -2.85
C LEU A 152 -14.43 11.26 -3.30
N ASN A 153 -14.19 12.52 -2.95
CA ASN A 153 -15.11 13.65 -3.18
C ASN A 153 -14.75 14.51 -4.41
N LYS A 154 -13.97 13.98 -5.35
CA LYS A 154 -13.59 14.64 -6.61
C LYS A 154 -14.20 13.90 -7.79
#